data_AF-A0A949NGI8-F1
#
_entry.id   AF-A0A949NGI8-F1
#
_cell.length_a   1.000
_cell.length_b   1.000
_cell.length_c   1.000
_cell.angle_alpha   90.00
_cell.angle_beta   90.00
_cell.angle_gamma   90.00
#
_symmetry.space_group_name_H-M   'P 1'
#
loop_
_entity.id
_entity.type
_entity.pdbx_description
1 polymer ?
#
loop_
_entity_poly.entity_id
_entity_poly.type
_entity_poly.pdbx_seq_one_letter_code
_entity_poly.pdbx_strand_id
1 'polypeptide(L)'
;MQKQIIGDKQDLTWLSWSKIRNSSGTAGSFLKAYSDLDGVKTYYKLSNYDSVKGIVGHECVNEIIVDRLLTILGIEHLPYQLIHADIRIDDQPYTTWLCASRDFKQRGESKLALDAFYQAERLAGEGPLEFCIRNGWKEYIWQMLAVDFLILNRDRHGANIEVLRNSKKKTVRLAPLFDHGLSLIFNCQDTSAVRAVQVLEDKPVQCFVGSRSSWENLKLIPIDQIPTLQPLQERDREILFAGLEDAIGSVWLDKIWEMLWGRWLEYENLCGQR
;
A
#
# COMPACT_ATOMS: atom_id res chain seq x y z
N MET A 1 21.01 -10.64 1.33
CA MET A 1 19.79 -9.83 1.17
C MET A 1 19.02 -10.40 -0.02
N GLN A 2 17.74 -10.73 0.11
CA GLN A 2 16.93 -11.20 -1.02
C GLN A 2 16.74 -10.02 -1.99
N LYS A 3 16.90 -10.23 -3.29
CA LYS A 3 16.75 -9.18 -4.31
C LYS A 3 15.28 -8.73 -4.35
N GLN A 4 14.99 -7.45 -4.10
CA GLN A 4 13.61 -6.93 -4.06
C GLN A 4 12.93 -6.95 -5.44
N ILE A 5 13.70 -6.93 -6.53
CA ILE A 5 13.20 -7.03 -7.91
C ILE A 5 13.80 -8.26 -8.58
N ILE A 6 12.96 -9.21 -8.98
CA ILE A 6 13.33 -10.34 -9.83
C ILE A 6 12.93 -10.00 -11.26
N GLY A 7 13.87 -9.44 -12.02
CA GLY A 7 13.66 -9.08 -13.44
C GLY A 7 13.78 -10.26 -14.41
N ASP A 8 14.53 -11.28 -14.03
CA ASP A 8 14.56 -12.55 -14.77
C ASP A 8 13.18 -13.19 -14.70
N LYS A 9 12.66 -13.55 -15.87
CA LYS A 9 11.33 -14.15 -15.98
C LYS A 9 11.23 -15.45 -15.18
N GLN A 10 10.26 -15.53 -14.28
CA GLN A 10 9.96 -16.71 -13.47
C GLN A 10 8.74 -17.46 -14.02
N ASP A 11 8.70 -18.78 -13.85
CA ASP A 11 7.50 -19.56 -14.13
C ASP A 11 6.62 -19.67 -12.87
N LEU A 12 5.50 -18.97 -12.89
CA LEU A 12 4.47 -18.99 -11.85
C LEU A 12 3.12 -19.46 -12.40
N THR A 13 3.12 -20.23 -13.49
CA THR A 13 1.92 -20.79 -14.13
C THR A 13 1.17 -21.81 -13.26
N TRP A 14 1.82 -22.30 -12.21
CA TRP A 14 1.26 -23.20 -11.19
C TRP A 14 0.44 -22.48 -10.11
N LEU A 15 0.47 -21.13 -10.03
CA LEU A 15 -0.36 -20.36 -9.11
C LEU A 15 -1.82 -20.29 -9.57
N SER A 16 -2.75 -20.44 -8.63
CA SER A 16 -4.18 -20.25 -8.86
C SER A 16 -4.62 -18.86 -8.43
N TRP A 17 -5.13 -18.08 -9.39
CA TRP A 17 -5.52 -16.68 -9.19
C TRP A 17 -7.02 -16.56 -8.94
N SER A 18 -7.41 -15.78 -7.94
CA SER A 18 -8.81 -15.52 -7.64
C SER A 18 -9.05 -14.09 -7.14
N LYS A 19 -10.23 -13.54 -7.42
CA LYS A 19 -10.71 -12.27 -6.83
C LYS A 19 -11.34 -12.47 -5.44
N ILE A 20 -11.59 -13.73 -5.08
CA ILE A 20 -12.31 -14.13 -3.88
C ILE A 20 -11.32 -14.23 -2.70
N ARG A 21 -11.60 -13.51 -1.62
CA ARG A 21 -10.93 -13.77 -0.33
C ARG A 21 -11.56 -15.02 0.30
N ASN A 22 -10.75 -16.00 0.71
CA ASN A 22 -11.16 -16.99 1.73
C ASN A 22 -11.16 -16.39 3.16
N SER A 23 -11.35 -15.06 3.29
CA SER A 23 -11.43 -14.33 4.56
C SER A 23 -12.58 -13.34 4.49
N SER A 24 -13.26 -13.14 5.62
CA SER A 24 -14.58 -12.50 5.83
C SER A 24 -14.70 -11.00 5.49
N GLY A 25 -14.09 -10.51 4.41
CA GLY A 25 -14.21 -9.13 3.92
C GLY A 25 -14.71 -9.07 2.48
N THR A 26 -15.04 -7.86 2.02
CA THR A 26 -15.41 -7.53 0.63
C THR A 26 -14.41 -8.13 -0.37
N ALA A 27 -14.92 -8.55 -1.54
CA ALA A 27 -14.09 -9.04 -2.64
C ALA A 27 -13.02 -7.99 -2.97
N GLY A 28 -11.75 -8.41 -3.04
CA GLY A 28 -10.67 -7.49 -3.40
C GLY A 28 -10.75 -7.13 -4.87
N SER A 29 -10.36 -5.90 -5.21
CA SER A 29 -10.35 -5.42 -6.61
C SER A 29 -9.36 -6.18 -7.50
N PHE A 30 -8.32 -6.76 -6.90
CA PHE A 30 -7.22 -7.42 -7.60
C PHE A 30 -7.20 -8.93 -7.43
N LEU A 31 -6.72 -9.62 -8.46
CA LEU A 31 -6.45 -11.05 -8.43
C LEU A 31 -5.30 -11.35 -7.47
N LYS A 32 -5.52 -12.34 -6.60
CA LYS A 32 -4.57 -12.77 -5.57
C LYS A 32 -4.35 -14.28 -5.68
N ALA A 33 -3.13 -14.69 -5.36
CA ALA A 33 -2.75 -16.09 -5.19
C ALA A 33 -1.94 -16.23 -3.90
N TYR A 34 -1.73 -17.45 -3.43
CA TYR A 34 -0.78 -17.73 -2.36
C TYR A 34 -0.12 -19.08 -2.59
N SER A 35 1.06 -19.25 -2.00
CA SER A 35 1.76 -20.51 -1.93
C SER A 35 2.22 -20.76 -0.48
N ASP A 36 2.45 -22.03 -0.16
CA ASP A 36 3.13 -22.46 1.06
C ASP A 36 4.23 -23.43 0.62
N LEU A 37 5.42 -22.88 0.38
CA LEU A 37 6.59 -23.63 -0.07
C LEU A 37 7.60 -23.64 1.07
N ASP A 38 8.06 -24.83 1.44
CA ASP A 38 9.03 -25.03 2.54
C ASP A 38 8.61 -24.37 3.87
N GLY A 39 7.30 -24.33 4.15
CA GLY A 39 6.72 -23.71 5.34
C GLY A 39 6.73 -22.17 5.32
N VAL A 40 7.05 -21.56 4.17
CA VAL A 40 7.01 -20.12 3.96
C VAL A 40 5.76 -19.76 3.17
N LYS A 41 4.78 -19.18 3.86
CA LYS A 41 3.58 -18.68 3.24
C LYS A 41 3.84 -17.35 2.52
N THR A 42 3.63 -17.34 1.21
CA THR A 42 3.81 -16.17 0.34
C THR A 42 2.49 -15.81 -0.32
N TYR A 43 2.12 -14.54 -0.29
CA TYR A 43 0.96 -13.98 -0.99
C TYR A 43 1.43 -13.27 -2.25
N TYR A 44 0.68 -13.44 -3.33
CA TYR A 44 0.94 -12.80 -4.61
C TYR A 44 -0.25 -11.94 -5.01
N LYS A 45 0.01 -10.79 -5.62
CA LYS A 45 -1.00 -9.82 -6.04
C LYS A 45 -0.68 -9.30 -7.43
N LEU A 46 -1.66 -9.40 -8.34
CA LEU A 46 -1.59 -8.78 -9.66
C LEU A 46 -2.03 -7.33 -9.60
N SER A 47 -1.58 -6.56 -10.58
CA SER A 47 -2.17 -5.29 -10.96
C SER A 47 -3.58 -5.48 -11.55
N ASN A 48 -4.26 -4.37 -11.88
CA ASN A 48 -5.60 -4.41 -12.44
C ASN A 48 -5.71 -5.33 -13.66
N TYR A 49 -6.70 -6.22 -13.62
CA TYR A 49 -6.98 -7.22 -14.67
C TYR A 49 -8.36 -6.97 -15.28
N ASP A 50 -8.35 -6.79 -16.59
CA ASP A 50 -9.50 -6.68 -17.47
C ASP A 50 -9.63 -7.98 -18.29
N SER A 51 -10.83 -8.56 -18.35
CA SER A 51 -11.05 -9.87 -19.00
C SER A 51 -10.84 -9.85 -20.51
N VAL A 52 -10.82 -8.67 -21.14
CA VAL A 52 -10.61 -8.51 -22.59
C VAL A 52 -9.19 -8.06 -22.88
N LYS A 53 -8.66 -7.12 -22.08
CA LYS A 53 -7.35 -6.49 -22.30
C LYS A 53 -6.20 -7.16 -21.53
N GLY A 54 -6.50 -8.08 -20.61
CA GLY A 54 -5.51 -8.69 -19.74
C GLY A 54 -5.11 -7.76 -18.60
N ILE A 55 -3.83 -7.75 -18.25
CA ILE A 55 -3.30 -6.97 -17.13
C ILE A 55 -2.94 -5.58 -17.65
N VAL A 56 -3.64 -4.57 -17.16
CA VAL A 56 -3.58 -3.18 -17.69
C VAL A 56 -3.06 -2.16 -16.67
N GLY A 57 -2.95 -2.57 -15.41
CA GLY A 57 -2.50 -1.71 -14.32
C GLY A 57 -1.02 -1.86 -13.99
N HIS A 58 -0.55 -0.99 -13.11
CA HIS A 58 0.82 -0.97 -12.60
C HIS A 58 0.87 -0.89 -11.07
N GLU A 59 -0.21 -1.30 -10.39
CA GLU A 59 -0.33 -1.21 -8.94
C GLU A 59 0.75 -2.00 -8.20
N CYS A 60 1.26 -3.09 -8.78
CA CYS A 60 2.40 -3.81 -8.23
C CYS A 60 3.67 -2.93 -8.13
N VAL A 61 3.91 -2.05 -9.10
CA VAL A 61 5.05 -1.13 -9.06
C VAL A 61 4.86 -0.08 -7.96
N ASN A 62 3.63 0.40 -7.77
CA ASN A 62 3.31 1.34 -6.69
C ASN A 62 3.59 0.74 -5.32
N GLU A 63 3.26 -0.54 -5.08
CA GLU A 63 3.57 -1.21 -3.81
C GLU A 63 5.08 -1.16 -3.50
N ILE A 64 5.94 -1.35 -4.51
CA ILE A 64 7.41 -1.36 -4.35
C ILE A 64 7.96 0.05 -4.12
N ILE A 65 7.45 1.04 -4.85
CA ILE A 65 7.84 2.44 -4.65
C ILE A 65 7.49 2.87 -3.23
N VAL A 66 6.29 2.52 -2.75
CA VAL A 66 5.83 2.92 -1.42
C VAL A 66 6.52 2.10 -0.31
N ASP A 67 6.82 0.82 -0.52
CA ASP A 67 7.68 0.02 0.36
C ASP A 67 9.05 0.70 0.58
N ARG A 68 9.72 1.09 -0.51
CA ARG A 68 10.99 1.84 -0.45
C ARG A 68 10.84 3.20 0.21
N LEU A 69 9.78 3.94 -0.08
CA LEU A 69 9.49 5.22 0.56
C LEU A 69 9.33 5.07 2.07
N LEU A 70 8.55 4.08 2.52
CA LEU A 70 8.35 3.79 3.95
C LEU A 70 9.67 3.42 4.64
N THR A 71 10.54 2.66 3.95
CA THR A 71 11.91 2.40 4.42
C THR A 71 12.70 3.69 4.61
N ILE A 72 12.70 4.58 3.62
CA ILE A 72 13.40 5.87 3.68
C ILE A 72 12.87 6.75 4.82
N LEU A 73 11.55 6.78 5.01
CA LEU A 73 10.90 7.60 6.05
C LEU A 73 11.06 6.99 7.47
N GLY A 74 11.58 5.76 7.58
CA GLY A 74 11.77 5.07 8.86
C GLY A 74 10.48 4.51 9.48
N ILE A 75 9.48 4.17 8.66
CA ILE A 75 8.17 3.68 9.11
C ILE A 75 8.08 2.16 8.96
N GLU A 76 7.50 1.46 9.95
CA GLU A 76 7.28 0.01 9.86
C GLU A 76 6.26 -0.34 8.75
N HIS A 77 6.63 -1.26 7.85
CA HIS A 77 5.82 -1.63 6.70
C HIS A 77 6.04 -3.09 6.30
N LEU A 78 5.12 -3.62 5.50
CA LEU A 78 5.23 -4.94 4.91
C LEU A 78 6.18 -4.89 3.70
N PRO A 79 7.30 -5.63 3.70
CA PRO A 79 8.18 -5.69 2.54
C PRO A 79 7.53 -6.47 1.39
N TYR A 80 7.70 -5.94 0.19
CA TYR A 80 7.26 -6.53 -1.06
C TYR A 80 8.44 -6.90 -1.97
N GLN A 81 8.21 -7.89 -2.82
CA GLN A 81 9.10 -8.25 -3.91
C GLN A 81 8.36 -8.09 -5.24
N LEU A 82 9.00 -7.48 -6.23
CA LEU A 82 8.49 -7.41 -7.60
C LEU A 82 9.05 -8.59 -8.40
N ILE A 83 8.18 -9.29 -9.12
CA ILE A 83 8.56 -10.48 -9.88
C ILE A 83 8.03 -10.35 -11.31
N HIS A 84 8.93 -10.45 -12.29
CA HIS A 84 8.57 -10.64 -13.69
C HIS A 84 8.28 -12.13 -13.90
N ALA A 85 7.06 -12.48 -14.33
CA ALA A 85 6.64 -13.87 -14.38
C ALA A 85 5.70 -14.19 -15.53
N ASP A 86 5.75 -15.45 -15.97
CA ASP A 86 4.70 -16.10 -16.72
C ASP A 86 3.67 -16.71 -15.76
N ILE A 87 2.39 -16.46 -15.99
CA ILE A 87 1.26 -16.91 -15.17
C ILE A 87 0.12 -17.44 -16.04
N ARG A 88 -0.89 -18.06 -15.41
CA ARG A 88 -2.15 -18.44 -16.09
C ARG A 88 -3.36 -17.89 -15.34
N ILE A 89 -4.28 -17.25 -16.06
CA ILE A 89 -5.58 -16.82 -15.55
C ILE A 89 -6.63 -17.46 -16.45
N ASP A 90 -7.55 -18.26 -15.88
CA ASP A 90 -8.57 -19.00 -16.63
C ASP A 90 -7.97 -19.77 -17.83
N ASP A 91 -6.88 -20.50 -17.55
CA ASP A 91 -6.05 -21.24 -18.51
C ASP A 91 -5.33 -20.41 -19.59
N GLN A 92 -5.55 -19.09 -19.66
CA GLN A 92 -4.88 -18.20 -20.59
C GLN A 92 -3.50 -17.76 -20.05
N PRO A 93 -2.44 -17.85 -20.87
CA PRO A 93 -1.10 -17.44 -20.46
C PRO A 93 -0.92 -15.92 -20.50
N TYR A 94 -0.21 -15.38 -19.52
CA TYR A 94 0.21 -13.97 -19.49
C TYR A 94 1.65 -13.86 -19.00
N THR A 95 2.40 -12.91 -19.57
CA THR A 95 3.68 -12.43 -19.00
C THR A 95 3.42 -11.08 -18.35
N THR A 96 3.82 -10.91 -17.09
CA THR A 96 3.51 -9.69 -16.33
C THR A 96 4.47 -9.45 -15.17
N TRP A 97 4.31 -8.30 -14.51
CA TRP A 97 4.92 -7.99 -13.23
C TRP A 97 3.89 -8.12 -12.11
N LEU A 98 4.29 -8.73 -11.00
CA LEU A 98 3.43 -8.92 -9.83
C LEU A 98 4.19 -8.72 -8.53
N CYS A 99 3.44 -8.44 -7.47
CA CYS A 99 4.01 -8.33 -6.13
C CYS A 99 3.87 -9.63 -5.36
N ALA A 100 4.90 -9.95 -4.58
CA ALA A 100 4.88 -10.99 -3.58
C ALA A 100 5.21 -10.42 -2.19
N SER A 101 4.57 -10.94 -1.14
CA SER A 101 4.93 -10.63 0.25
C SER A 101 4.76 -11.85 1.15
N ARG A 102 5.54 -11.92 2.23
CA ARG A 102 5.43 -12.99 3.23
C ARG A 102 4.31 -12.69 4.22
N ASP A 103 3.76 -13.73 4.85
CA ASP A 103 2.81 -13.55 5.94
C ASP A 103 3.44 -12.78 7.11
N PHE A 104 2.82 -11.68 7.53
CA PHE A 104 3.27 -10.85 8.65
C PHE A 104 2.74 -11.32 10.01
N LYS A 105 1.87 -12.35 10.02
CA LYS A 105 1.38 -12.94 11.27
C LYS A 105 2.48 -13.70 11.98
N GLN A 106 2.58 -13.47 13.28
CA GLN A 106 3.34 -14.32 14.17
C GLN A 106 2.55 -15.59 14.50
N ARG A 107 3.26 -16.63 14.93
CA ARG A 107 2.65 -17.89 15.36
C ARG A 107 1.60 -17.64 16.46
N GLY A 108 0.38 -18.09 16.21
CA GLY A 108 -0.76 -17.95 17.13
C GLY A 108 -1.52 -16.63 17.01
N GLU A 109 -1.16 -15.75 16.08
CA GLU A 109 -1.97 -14.58 15.74
C GLU A 109 -3.12 -14.95 14.79
N SER A 110 -4.32 -14.47 15.14
CA SER A 110 -5.44 -14.33 14.22
C SER A 110 -5.49 -12.91 13.67
N LYS A 111 -6.07 -12.74 12.48
CA LYS A 111 -6.24 -11.43 11.85
C LYS A 111 -7.71 -11.08 11.64
N LEU A 112 -8.04 -9.79 11.76
CA LEU A 112 -9.35 -9.23 11.44
C LEU A 112 -9.16 -7.85 10.79
N ALA A 113 -10.03 -7.48 9.85
CA ALA A 113 -10.05 -6.12 9.30
C ALA A 113 -10.39 -5.10 10.40
N LEU A 114 -9.80 -3.90 10.35
CA LEU A 114 -10.01 -2.86 11.36
C LEU A 114 -11.47 -2.38 11.38
N ASP A 115 -12.14 -2.30 10.23
CA ASP A 115 -13.57 -1.96 10.18
C ASP A 115 -14.44 -2.97 10.94
N ALA A 116 -14.21 -4.26 10.76
CA ALA A 116 -14.91 -5.32 11.47
C ALA A 116 -14.58 -5.31 12.98
N PHE A 117 -13.31 -5.09 13.33
CA PHE A 117 -12.89 -4.96 14.73
C PHE A 117 -13.53 -3.73 15.41
N TYR A 118 -13.55 -2.59 14.71
CA TYR A 118 -14.21 -1.38 15.15
C TYR A 118 -15.71 -1.58 15.37
N GLN A 119 -16.42 -2.26 14.46
CA GLN A 119 -17.85 -2.53 14.66
C GLN A 119 -18.13 -3.40 15.90
N ALA A 120 -17.21 -4.30 16.23
CA ALA A 120 -17.35 -5.16 17.40
C ALA A 120 -17.01 -4.45 18.73
N GLU A 121 -16.03 -3.53 18.73
CA GLU A 121 -15.39 -3.05 19.97
C GLU A 121 -15.56 -1.54 20.24
N ARG A 122 -16.21 -0.79 19.33
CA ARG A 122 -16.44 0.66 19.51
C ARG A 122 -17.41 0.97 20.65
N LEU A 123 -17.16 2.08 21.33
CA LEU A 123 -18.11 2.64 22.29
C LEU A 123 -19.25 3.37 21.58
N ALA A 124 -20.36 3.60 22.29
CA ALA A 124 -21.48 4.36 21.75
C ALA A 124 -21.05 5.79 21.38
N GLY A 125 -21.27 6.18 20.13
CA GLY A 125 -20.90 7.50 19.60
C GLY A 125 -19.41 7.70 19.30
N GLU A 126 -18.56 6.68 19.54
CA GLU A 126 -17.13 6.74 19.22
C GLU A 126 -16.93 6.64 17.70
N GLY A 127 -16.14 7.56 17.14
CA GLY A 127 -15.72 7.53 15.75
C GLY A 127 -14.48 6.65 15.51
N PRO A 128 -14.15 6.34 14.25
CA PRO A 128 -13.02 5.47 13.94
C PRO A 128 -11.65 5.99 14.39
N LEU A 129 -11.43 7.31 14.33
CA LEU A 129 -10.17 7.93 14.78
C LEU A 129 -10.04 7.86 16.30
N GLU A 130 -11.07 8.26 17.03
CA GLU A 130 -11.12 8.20 18.49
C GLU A 130 -10.91 6.77 18.99
N PHE A 131 -11.53 5.79 18.30
CA PHE A 131 -11.31 4.38 18.55
C PHE A 131 -9.84 3.97 18.42
N CYS A 132 -9.16 4.36 17.34
CA CYS A 132 -7.75 4.03 17.15
C CYS A 132 -6.86 4.67 18.23
N ILE A 133 -7.15 5.91 18.62
CA ILE A 133 -6.43 6.63 19.68
C ILE A 133 -6.63 5.91 21.03
N ARG A 134 -7.87 5.54 21.38
CA ARG A 134 -8.17 4.80 22.62
C ARG A 134 -7.45 3.45 22.67
N ASN A 135 -7.28 2.79 21.54
CA ASN A 135 -6.55 1.52 21.44
C ASN A 135 -5.01 1.70 21.42
N GLY A 136 -4.51 2.93 21.55
CA GLY A 136 -3.07 3.21 21.60
C GLY A 136 -2.38 3.09 20.24
N TRP A 137 -3.11 3.32 19.14
CA TRP A 137 -2.58 3.23 17.77
C TRP A 137 -2.37 4.59 17.12
N LYS A 138 -2.32 5.66 17.91
CA LYS A 138 -2.26 7.05 17.39
C LYS A 138 -1.01 7.29 16.53
N GLU A 139 0.16 6.83 16.96
CA GLU A 139 1.42 7.03 16.21
C GLU A 139 1.37 6.37 14.84
N TYR A 140 0.84 5.14 14.78
CA TYR A 140 0.62 4.42 13.52
C TYR A 140 -0.33 5.20 12.60
N ILE A 141 -1.43 5.72 13.14
CA ILE A 141 -2.41 6.48 12.36
C ILE A 141 -1.81 7.79 11.84
N TRP A 142 -1.02 8.50 12.64
CA TRP A 142 -0.35 9.73 12.21
C TRP A 142 0.65 9.48 11.09
N GLN A 143 1.49 8.44 11.22
CA GLN A 143 2.40 8.02 10.16
C GLN A 143 1.64 7.61 8.89
N MET A 144 0.55 6.85 9.03
CA MET A 144 -0.30 6.44 7.92
C MET A 144 -0.90 7.64 7.19
N LEU A 145 -1.46 8.62 7.90
CA LEU A 145 -2.05 9.81 7.30
C LEU A 145 -1.01 10.69 6.58
N ALA A 146 0.19 10.83 7.15
CA ALA A 146 1.30 11.52 6.51
C ALA A 146 1.70 10.84 5.19
N VAL A 147 1.88 9.51 5.20
CA VAL A 147 2.25 8.76 3.99
C VAL A 147 1.12 8.75 2.97
N ASP A 148 -0.12 8.53 3.39
CA ASP A 148 -1.28 8.53 2.49
C ASP A 148 -1.49 9.90 1.84
N PHE A 149 -1.09 10.98 2.52
CA PHE A 149 -0.97 12.29 1.90
C PHE A 149 0.12 12.29 0.82
N LEU A 150 1.36 11.87 1.12
CA LEU A 150 2.48 11.89 0.15
C LEU A 150 2.17 11.08 -1.11
N ILE A 151 1.55 9.91 -0.96
CA ILE A 151 1.27 9.01 -2.08
C ILE A 151 -0.11 9.23 -2.71
N LEU A 152 -0.95 10.11 -2.15
CA LEU A 152 -2.37 10.26 -2.50
C LEU A 152 -3.08 8.90 -2.52
N ASN A 153 -3.06 8.19 -1.40
CA ASN A 153 -3.70 6.88 -1.32
C ASN A 153 -5.21 6.99 -1.53
N ARG A 154 -5.74 6.29 -2.52
CA ARG A 154 -7.15 6.35 -2.90
C ARG A 154 -8.03 5.36 -2.18
N ASP A 155 -7.45 4.40 -1.45
CA ASP A 155 -8.19 3.25 -0.91
C ASP A 155 -7.75 2.84 0.50
N ARG A 156 -7.50 3.78 1.42
CA ARG A 156 -7.23 3.46 2.83
C ARG A 156 -8.51 3.16 3.61
N HIS A 157 -9.29 2.17 3.17
CA HIS A 157 -10.47 1.72 3.89
C HIS A 157 -10.10 0.76 5.06
N GLY A 158 -11.04 0.49 5.96
CA GLY A 158 -10.76 -0.29 7.18
C GLY A 158 -10.26 -1.71 6.94
N ALA A 159 -10.61 -2.34 5.81
CA ALA A 159 -10.07 -3.65 5.43
C ALA A 159 -8.63 -3.66 4.89
N ASN A 160 -8.03 -2.48 4.64
CA ASN A 160 -6.61 -2.31 4.31
C ASN A 160 -5.78 -1.93 5.54
N ILE A 161 -6.37 -2.10 6.73
CA ILE A 161 -5.70 -2.07 8.03
C ILE A 161 -6.13 -3.33 8.76
N GLU A 162 -5.21 -4.21 9.13
CA GLU A 162 -5.54 -5.47 9.80
C GLU A 162 -5.14 -5.40 11.29
N VAL A 163 -6.04 -5.84 12.16
CA VAL A 163 -5.82 -6.04 13.58
C VAL A 163 -5.37 -7.48 13.82
N LEU A 164 -4.25 -7.63 14.50
CA LEU A 164 -3.61 -8.90 14.85
C LEU A 164 -3.80 -9.16 16.35
N ARG A 165 -4.43 -10.29 16.66
CA ARG A 165 -4.72 -10.71 18.04
C ARG A 165 -4.02 -12.01 18.36
N ASN A 166 -3.32 -12.05 19.48
CA ASN A 166 -2.81 -13.28 20.07
C ASN A 166 -3.52 -13.56 21.39
N SER A 167 -4.49 -14.48 21.38
CA SER A 167 -5.30 -14.77 22.57
C SER A 167 -4.48 -15.35 23.73
N LYS A 168 -3.40 -16.09 23.44
CA LYS A 168 -2.55 -16.69 24.48
C LYS A 168 -1.66 -15.64 25.15
N LYS A 169 -1.05 -14.75 24.37
CA LYS A 169 -0.21 -13.65 24.87
C LYS A 169 -1.02 -12.43 25.33
N LYS A 170 -2.33 -12.41 25.06
CA LYS A 170 -3.24 -11.29 25.32
C LYS A 170 -2.78 -9.98 24.67
N THR A 171 -2.22 -10.06 23.47
CA THR A 171 -1.78 -8.89 22.70
C THR A 171 -2.73 -8.59 21.56
N VAL A 172 -2.91 -7.29 21.27
CA VAL A 172 -3.60 -6.77 20.11
C VAL A 172 -2.73 -5.67 19.52
N ARG A 173 -2.44 -5.75 18.22
CA ARG A 173 -1.64 -4.75 17.49
C ARG A 173 -2.19 -4.60 16.08
N LEU A 174 -1.80 -3.53 15.41
CA LEU A 174 -2.01 -3.41 13.97
C LEU A 174 -0.94 -4.19 13.20
N ALA A 175 -1.31 -4.66 12.01
CA ALA A 175 -0.34 -5.11 11.01
C ALA A 175 0.51 -3.92 10.53
N PRO A 176 1.76 -4.16 10.06
CA PRO A 176 2.55 -3.14 9.38
C PRO A 176 1.79 -2.52 8.21
N LEU A 177 2.12 -1.29 7.78
CA LEU A 177 1.47 -0.65 6.63
C LEU A 177 1.63 -1.50 5.36
N PHE A 178 0.54 -1.66 4.62
CA PHE A 178 0.47 -2.45 3.39
C PHE A 178 -0.68 -1.97 2.48
N ASP A 179 -0.80 -2.56 1.29
CA ASP A 179 -1.87 -2.29 0.31
C ASP A 179 -1.87 -0.82 -0.18
N HIS A 180 -0.80 -0.43 -0.86
CA HIS A 180 -0.59 0.90 -1.42
C HIS A 180 -0.84 0.97 -2.93
N GLY A 181 -1.27 -0.13 -3.57
CA GLY A 181 -1.38 -0.21 -5.03
C GLY A 181 -2.25 0.89 -5.66
N LEU A 182 -3.38 1.23 -5.02
CA LEU A 182 -4.29 2.31 -5.45
C LEU A 182 -3.82 3.68 -4.96
N SER A 183 -2.58 4.04 -5.24
CA SER A 183 -1.97 5.33 -4.93
C SER A 183 -1.28 5.93 -6.16
N LEU A 184 -0.62 7.07 -5.99
CA LEU A 184 0.17 7.73 -7.01
C LEU A 184 -0.68 8.00 -8.26
N ILE A 185 -0.24 7.49 -9.40
CA ILE A 185 -0.88 7.65 -10.71
C ILE A 185 -1.46 6.34 -11.24
N PHE A 186 -1.89 5.42 -10.34
CA PHE A 186 -2.35 4.06 -10.66
C PHE A 186 -3.32 3.94 -11.85
N ASN A 187 -4.14 4.98 -12.07
CA ASN A 187 -5.17 5.01 -13.11
C ASN A 187 -4.65 5.41 -14.51
N CYS A 188 -3.37 5.78 -14.65
CA CYS A 188 -2.77 6.19 -15.91
C CYS A 188 -2.38 4.97 -16.76
N GLN A 189 -2.96 4.84 -17.94
CA GLN A 189 -2.72 3.73 -18.89
C GLN A 189 -1.81 4.11 -20.06
N ASP A 190 -1.56 5.40 -20.29
CA ASP A 190 -0.71 5.89 -21.36
C ASP A 190 0.04 7.17 -20.97
N THR A 191 1.05 7.53 -21.77
CA THR A 191 1.91 8.69 -21.49
C THR A 191 1.18 10.04 -21.53
N SER A 192 0.06 10.15 -22.26
CA SER A 192 -0.74 11.37 -22.32
C SER A 192 -1.46 11.58 -20.99
N ALA A 193 -2.06 10.52 -20.44
CA ALA A 193 -2.68 10.53 -19.12
C ALA A 193 -1.64 10.90 -18.03
N VAL A 194 -0.44 10.30 -18.08
CA VAL A 194 0.65 10.62 -17.12
C VAL A 194 1.04 12.09 -17.18
N ARG A 195 1.24 12.65 -18.38
CA ARG A 195 1.63 14.06 -18.56
C ARG A 195 0.56 15.03 -18.07
N ALA A 196 -0.72 14.64 -18.12
CA ALA A 196 -1.83 15.46 -17.67
C ALA A 196 -2.01 15.45 -16.14
N VAL A 197 -1.30 14.60 -15.39
CA VAL A 197 -1.41 14.56 -13.93
C VAL A 197 -0.93 15.86 -13.30
N GLN A 198 -1.83 16.50 -12.56
CA GLN A 198 -1.52 17.58 -11.62
C GLN A 198 -1.14 16.97 -10.28
N VAL A 199 0.15 16.97 -9.96
CA VAL A 199 0.69 16.14 -8.87
C VAL A 199 0.30 16.59 -7.46
N LEU A 200 -0.01 17.87 -7.28
CA LEU A 200 -0.47 18.43 -6.00
C LEU A 200 -2.00 18.45 -5.87
N GLU A 201 -2.74 18.10 -6.93
CA GLU A 201 -4.19 18.07 -6.92
C GLU A 201 -4.68 17.13 -5.81
N ASP A 202 -5.62 17.63 -5.00
CA ASP A 202 -6.35 16.76 -4.08
C ASP A 202 -7.47 16.07 -4.82
N LYS A 203 -7.51 14.75 -4.72
CA LYS A 203 -8.52 13.94 -5.38
C LYS A 203 -9.27 13.10 -4.34
N PRO A 204 -10.53 12.71 -4.58
CA PRO A 204 -11.38 12.09 -3.55
C PRO A 204 -10.83 10.79 -2.92
N VAL A 205 -10.16 10.83 -1.78
CA VAL A 205 -9.64 9.61 -1.14
C VAL A 205 -10.72 8.83 -0.41
N GLN A 206 -10.50 7.53 -0.19
CA GLN A 206 -11.22 6.75 0.80
C GLN A 206 -10.30 6.56 2.01
N CYS A 207 -10.70 7.05 3.17
CA CYS A 207 -9.94 6.92 4.41
C CYS A 207 -10.87 6.47 5.54
N PHE A 208 -10.49 5.41 6.27
CA PHE A 208 -11.31 4.86 7.34
C PHE A 208 -11.45 5.80 8.54
N VAL A 209 -10.38 6.52 8.89
CA VAL A 209 -10.31 7.38 10.08
C VAL A 209 -10.55 8.86 9.76
N GLY A 210 -10.80 9.20 8.50
CA GLY A 210 -10.84 10.58 8.04
C GLY A 210 -11.92 10.86 7.01
N SER A 211 -11.73 11.99 6.35
CA SER A 211 -12.56 12.51 5.26
C SER A 211 -12.16 11.95 3.89
N ARG A 212 -12.77 12.53 2.84
CA ARG A 212 -12.48 12.23 1.43
C ARG A 212 -11.38 13.10 0.81
N SER A 213 -10.60 13.80 1.63
CA SER A 213 -9.48 14.66 1.21
C SER A 213 -8.20 14.24 1.92
N SER A 214 -7.12 14.04 1.16
CA SER A 214 -5.82 13.70 1.75
C SER A 214 -5.26 14.85 2.60
N TRP A 215 -5.51 16.09 2.18
CA TRP A 215 -5.09 17.30 2.89
C TRP A 215 -5.89 17.52 4.18
N GLU A 216 -7.22 17.39 4.15
CA GLU A 216 -8.01 17.52 5.37
C GLU A 216 -7.67 16.41 6.38
N ASN A 217 -7.35 15.21 5.89
CA ASN A 217 -6.92 14.12 6.76
C ASN A 217 -5.59 14.42 7.45
N LEU A 218 -4.65 15.06 6.76
CA LEU A 218 -3.38 15.48 7.37
C LEU A 218 -3.60 16.49 8.52
N LYS A 219 -4.64 17.32 8.44
CA LYS A 219 -5.00 18.27 9.50
C LYS A 219 -5.56 17.60 10.77
N LEU A 220 -5.93 16.32 10.71
CA LEU A 220 -6.36 15.55 11.88
C LEU A 220 -5.21 15.29 12.86
N ILE A 221 -3.95 15.36 12.38
CA ILE A 221 -2.78 15.20 13.23
C ILE A 221 -2.61 16.47 14.09
N PRO A 222 -2.65 16.34 15.43
CA PRO A 222 -2.37 17.47 16.32
C PRO A 222 -0.96 18.02 16.09
N ILE A 223 -0.79 19.34 16.24
CA ILE A 223 0.49 20.04 15.98
C ILE A 223 1.63 19.44 16.81
N ASP A 224 1.37 19.13 18.08
CA ASP A 224 2.32 18.54 19.02
C ASP A 224 2.55 17.02 18.81
N GLN A 225 1.89 16.42 17.82
CA GLN A 225 1.93 14.99 17.52
C GLN A 225 2.22 14.68 16.05
N ILE A 226 2.73 15.66 15.30
CA ILE A 226 3.25 15.44 13.96
C ILE A 226 4.33 14.34 14.02
N PRO A 227 4.22 13.28 13.20
CA PRO A 227 5.15 12.15 13.28
C PRO A 227 6.56 12.60 12.86
N THR A 228 7.56 12.22 13.65
CA THR A 228 8.96 12.38 13.25
C THR A 228 9.30 11.37 12.16
N LEU A 229 9.54 11.86 10.95
CA LEU A 229 9.95 11.06 9.80
C LEU A 229 11.43 11.30 9.50
N GLN A 230 12.11 10.29 8.97
CA GLN A 230 13.40 10.52 8.32
C GLN A 230 13.15 11.32 7.02
N PRO A 231 13.91 12.39 6.75
CA PRO A 231 13.58 13.29 5.66
C PRO A 231 13.87 12.65 4.30
N LEU A 232 12.90 12.71 3.40
CA LEU A 232 13.10 12.39 1.99
C LEU A 232 14.03 13.42 1.35
N GLN A 233 15.02 12.96 0.60
CA GLN A 233 16.00 13.78 -0.09
C GLN A 233 15.99 13.52 -1.59
N GLU A 234 16.45 14.48 -2.39
CA GLU A 234 16.48 14.33 -3.86
C GLU A 234 17.27 13.10 -4.32
N ARG A 235 18.35 12.76 -3.62
CA ARG A 235 19.16 11.57 -3.89
C ARG A 235 18.40 10.25 -3.74
N ASP A 236 17.33 10.25 -2.94
CA ASP A 236 16.53 9.04 -2.70
C ASP A 236 15.72 8.65 -3.93
N ARG A 237 15.58 9.54 -4.93
CA ARG A 237 15.01 9.22 -6.25
C ARG A 237 15.64 7.96 -6.85
N GLU A 238 16.96 7.84 -6.77
CA GLU A 238 17.67 6.68 -7.32
C GLU A 238 17.29 5.39 -6.58
N ILE A 239 17.19 5.46 -5.25
CA ILE A 239 16.82 4.32 -4.40
C ILE A 239 15.38 3.89 -4.67
N LEU A 240 14.45 4.84 -4.74
CA LEU A 240 13.02 4.60 -4.98
C LEU A 240 12.80 3.86 -6.30
N PHE A 241 13.49 4.25 -7.36
CA PHE A 241 13.17 3.79 -8.72
C PHE A 241 14.13 2.78 -9.33
N ALA A 242 15.25 2.47 -8.68
CA ALA A 242 16.23 1.51 -9.19
C ALA A 242 15.59 0.19 -9.65
N GLY A 243 15.72 -0.10 -10.95
CA GLY A 243 15.30 -1.35 -11.59
C GLY A 243 13.81 -1.44 -11.94
N LEU A 244 13.08 -0.32 -11.94
CA LEU A 244 11.65 -0.28 -12.27
C LEU A 244 11.37 0.19 -13.71
N GLU A 245 12.40 0.56 -14.46
CA GLU A 245 12.29 1.09 -15.82
C GLU A 245 11.60 0.11 -16.76
N ASP A 246 11.95 -1.18 -16.70
CA ASP A 246 11.35 -2.23 -17.51
C ASP A 246 9.91 -2.59 -17.10
N ALA A 247 9.49 -2.19 -15.89
CA ALA A 247 8.17 -2.52 -15.36
C ALA A 247 7.10 -1.50 -15.74
N ILE A 248 7.46 -0.21 -15.81
CA ILE A 248 6.48 0.87 -16.05
C ILE A 248 6.98 2.01 -16.96
N GLY A 249 8.29 2.06 -17.24
CA GLY A 249 8.90 3.10 -18.08
C GLY A 249 9.21 4.42 -17.36
N SER A 250 10.22 5.13 -17.87
CA SER A 250 10.74 6.37 -17.25
C SER A 250 9.70 7.48 -17.12
N VAL A 251 8.79 7.64 -18.08
CA VAL A 251 7.77 8.70 -18.05
C VAL A 251 6.88 8.61 -16.81
N TRP A 252 6.53 7.40 -16.38
CA TRP A 252 5.77 7.19 -15.14
C TRP A 252 6.63 7.47 -13.92
N LEU A 253 7.86 6.95 -13.88
CA LEU A 253 8.79 7.14 -12.76
C LEU A 253 9.10 8.62 -12.52
N ASP A 254 9.30 9.39 -13.59
CA ASP A 254 9.53 10.84 -13.52
C ASP A 254 8.33 11.59 -12.93
N LYS A 255 7.11 11.25 -13.38
CA LYS A 255 5.89 11.88 -12.86
C LYS A 255 5.60 11.48 -11.41
N ILE A 256 5.87 10.23 -11.04
CA ILE A 256 5.76 9.75 -9.66
C ILE A 256 6.76 10.48 -8.77
N TRP A 257 8.00 10.67 -9.23
CA TRP A 257 8.98 11.48 -8.51
C TRP A 257 8.52 12.91 -8.29
N GLU A 258 8.06 13.59 -9.35
CA GLU A 258 7.51 14.95 -9.29
C GLU A 258 6.40 15.05 -8.22
N MET A 259 5.55 14.03 -8.14
CA MET A 259 4.49 13.94 -7.15
C MET A 259 4.99 13.72 -5.73
N LEU A 260 5.83 12.72 -5.50
CA LEU A 260 6.38 12.43 -4.18
C LEU A 260 7.17 13.62 -3.64
N TRP A 261 8.03 14.20 -4.47
CA TRP A 261 8.86 15.33 -4.09
C TRP A 261 8.03 16.59 -3.83
N GLY A 262 7.11 16.93 -4.74
CA GLY A 262 6.24 18.10 -4.55
C GLY A 262 5.39 17.99 -3.28
N ARG A 263 4.79 16.83 -3.03
CA ARG A 263 3.97 16.60 -1.83
C ARG A 263 4.82 16.52 -0.56
N TRP A 264 6.04 16.02 -0.64
CA TRP A 264 6.99 16.08 0.48
C TRP A 264 7.31 17.53 0.89
N LEU A 265 7.58 18.41 -0.08
CA LEU A 265 7.84 19.83 0.20
C LEU A 265 6.63 20.51 0.86
N GLU A 266 5.41 20.17 0.42
CA GLU A 266 4.18 20.65 1.05
C GLU A 266 4.00 20.12 2.49
N TYR A 267 4.32 18.84 2.72
CA TYR A 267 4.30 18.26 4.06
C TYR A 267 5.28 18.96 5.00
N GLU A 268 6.53 19.16 4.56
CA GLU A 268 7.56 19.86 5.32
C GLU A 268 7.16 21.31 5.62
N ASN A 269 6.57 22.01 4.64
CA ASN A 269 6.07 23.37 4.82
C ASN A 269 4.95 23.42 5.88
N LEU A 270 4.01 22.47 5.85
CA LEU A 270 2.99 22.34 6.89
C LEU A 270 3.57 22.06 8.27
N CYS A 271 4.62 21.25 8.36
CA CYS A 271 5.32 20.97 9.61
C CYS A 271 6.09 22.19 10.13
N GLY A 272 6.65 23.00 9.24
CA GLY A 272 7.40 24.22 9.60
C GLY A 272 6.53 25.44 9.93
N GLN A 273 5.27 25.48 9.47
CA GLN A 273 4.32 26.57 9.72
C GLN A 273 3.50 26.39 11.01
N ARG A 274 3.53 25.22 11.63
CA ARG A 274 2.72 24.86 12.80
C ARG A 274 3.59 24.77 14.05
#